data_AF-V5HBR6-F1
#
_entry.id   AF-V5HBR6-F1
#
_cell.length_a   1.000
_cell.length_b   1.000
_cell.length_c   1.000
_cell.angle_alpha   90.00
_cell.angle_beta   90.00
_cell.angle_gamma   90.00
#
_symmetry.space_group_name_H-M   'P 1'
#
loop_
_entity.id
_entity.type
_entity.pdbx_description
1 polymer ?
#
loop_
_entity_poly.entity_id
_entity_poly.type
_entity_poly.pdbx_seq_one_letter_code
_entity_poly.pdbx_strand_id
1 'polypeptide(L)'
;KDDAKDITEKEWRDKLTPDQFISVAKGYGTAYRGRWVNHKAKGTYTCVACGADLFSSEHKFVSNCGWPSFFMALGTVDGMNLRRTYLEKKTPHMV
;
A
#
# COMPACT_ATOMS: atom_id res chain seq x y z
N LYS A 1 9.52 17.34 8.45
CA LYS A 1 9.74 15.89 8.45
C LYS A 1 10.94 15.67 7.56
N ASP A 2 12.00 15.03 8.06
CA ASP A 2 13.18 14.71 7.24
C ASP A 2 12.72 13.90 6.03
N ASP A 3 13.30 14.17 4.86
CA ASP A 3 12.98 13.44 3.64
C ASP A 3 13.30 11.96 3.86
N ALA A 4 12.36 11.07 3.52
CA ALA A 4 12.50 9.63 3.78
C ALA A 4 13.76 9.00 3.13
N LYS A 5 14.36 9.70 2.17
CA LYS A 5 15.60 9.34 1.47
C LYS A 5 16.86 9.61 2.29
N ASP A 6 16.79 10.53 3.24
CA ASP A 6 17.94 11.00 4.04
C ASP A 6 18.01 10.34 5.42
N ILE A 7 17.01 9.52 5.77
CA ILE A 7 16.98 8.76 7.03
C ILE A 7 17.79 7.47 6.86
N THR A 8 18.78 7.28 7.74
CA THR A 8 19.61 6.08 7.75
C THR A 8 18.84 4.84 8.23
N GLU A 9 19.33 3.63 7.91
CA GLU A 9 18.71 2.39 8.37
C GLU A 9 18.59 2.33 9.90
N LYS A 10 19.62 2.82 10.61
CA LYS A 10 19.62 2.88 12.08
C LYS A 10 18.48 3.75 12.60
N GLU A 11 18.32 4.94 12.03
CA GLU A 11 17.23 5.84 12.41
C GLU A 11 15.85 5.26 12.08
N TRP A 12 15.71 4.50 10.99
CA TRP A 12 14.49 3.77 10.68
C TRP A 12 14.18 2.66 11.70
N ARG A 13 15.20 1.93 12.17
CA ARG A 13 15.06 0.91 13.22
C ARG A 13 14.64 1.52 14.56
N ASP A 14 15.10 2.73 14.86
CA ASP A 14 14.71 3.46 16.08
C ASP A 14 13.31 4.09 15.97
N LYS A 15 12.91 4.54 14.77
CA LYS A 15 11.61 5.20 14.52
C LYS A 15 10.44 4.22 14.35
N LEU A 16 10.68 2.99 13.89
CA LEU A 16 9.64 2.03 13.52
C LEU A 16 9.60 0.82 14.45
N THR A 17 8.42 0.21 14.60
CA THR A 17 8.35 -1.12 15.21
C THR A 17 9.04 -2.15 14.32
N PRO A 18 9.54 -3.28 14.86
CA PRO A 18 10.20 -4.32 14.06
C PRO A 18 9.37 -4.78 12.84
N ASP A 19 8.05 -4.93 12.99
CA ASP A 19 7.16 -5.32 11.89
C ASP A 19 7.00 -4.23 10.82
N GLN A 20 6.94 -2.97 11.23
CA GLN A 20 6.89 -1.83 10.31
C GLN A 20 8.21 -1.69 9.55
N PHE A 21 9.33 -1.83 10.24
CA PHE A 21 10.65 -1.81 9.63
C PHE A 21 10.80 -2.93 8.59
N ILE A 22 10.39 -4.16 8.91
CA ILE A 22 10.42 -5.28 7.95
C ILE A 22 9.54 -4.96 6.73
N SER A 23 8.35 -4.40 6.95
CA SER A 23 7.43 -4.06 5.86
C SER A 23 7.99 -2.97 4.94
N VAL A 24 8.69 -1.97 5.48
CA VAL A 24 9.35 -0.91 4.70
C VAL A 24 10.62 -1.42 4.01
N ALA A 25 11.45 -2.21 4.71
CA ALA A 25 12.75 -2.66 4.22
C ALA A 25 12.65 -3.81 3.20
N LYS A 26 11.71 -4.76 3.40
CA LYS A 26 11.55 -5.95 2.55
C LYS A 26 10.38 -5.86 1.58
N GLY A 27 9.50 -4.86 1.74
CA GLY A 27 8.26 -4.73 0.95
C GLY A 27 7.14 -5.69 1.36
N TYR A 28 7.37 -6.56 2.36
CA TYR A 28 6.38 -7.47 2.92
C TYR A 28 6.69 -7.77 4.41
N GLY A 29 5.70 -7.64 5.29
CA GLY A 29 5.64 -8.27 6.63
C GLY A 29 5.33 -9.79 6.67
N THR A 30 4.67 -10.28 7.72
CA THR A 30 4.22 -11.69 7.81
C THR A 30 2.71 -11.80 7.53
N ALA A 31 2.32 -12.76 6.69
CA ALA A 31 0.92 -13.00 6.36
C ALA A 31 0.07 -13.25 7.62
N TYR A 32 -1.16 -12.74 7.62
CA TYR A 32 -2.17 -12.82 8.69
C TYR A 32 -1.79 -12.18 10.04
N ARG A 33 -0.55 -11.69 10.20
CA ARG A 33 -0.07 -11.05 11.43
C ARG A 33 -0.16 -9.52 11.41
N GLY A 34 -0.35 -8.92 10.24
CA GLY A 34 -0.44 -7.47 10.12
C GLY A 34 -1.69 -6.89 10.80
N ARG A 35 -1.52 -5.85 11.62
CA ARG A 35 -2.62 -5.11 12.29
C ARG A 35 -3.74 -4.69 11.33
N TRP A 36 -3.39 -4.42 10.08
CA TRP A 36 -4.30 -3.88 9.07
C TRP A 36 -5.03 -4.92 8.23
N VAL A 37 -4.71 -6.22 8.38
CA VAL A 37 -5.32 -7.31 7.59
C VAL A 37 -6.84 -7.30 7.77
N ASN A 38 -7.31 -7.36 9.01
CA ASN A 38 -8.75 -7.37 9.36
C ASN A 38 -9.30 -6.00 9.78
N HIS A 39 -8.51 -4.94 9.67
CA HIS A 39 -8.97 -3.60 10.02
C HIS A 39 -10.05 -3.11 9.05
N LYS A 40 -11.14 -2.56 9.59
CA LYS A 40 -12.30 -2.07 8.82
C LYS A 40 -12.75 -0.66 9.20
N ALA A 41 -12.02 0.03 10.09
CA ALA A 41 -12.40 1.40 10.45
C ALA A 41 -12.18 2.34 9.26
N LYS A 42 -13.05 3.35 9.16
CA LYS A 42 -12.97 4.39 8.12
C LYS A 42 -11.70 5.23 8.30
N GLY A 43 -11.05 5.57 7.20
CA GLY A 43 -9.86 6.41 7.17
C GLY A 43 -8.97 6.18 5.95
N THR A 44 -7.79 6.80 5.98
CA THR A 44 -6.78 6.71 4.93
C THR A 44 -5.57 5.94 5.44
N TYR A 45 -5.09 5.00 4.64
CA TYR A 45 -3.85 4.28 4.86
C TYR A 45 -2.71 5.09 4.26
N THR A 46 -1.81 5.56 5.11
CA THR A 46 -0.68 6.40 4.73
C THR A 46 0.64 5.64 4.82
N CYS A 47 1.61 6.03 4.00
CA CYS A 47 2.96 5.50 4.05
C CYS A 47 3.59 5.86 5.39
N VAL A 48 4.01 4.85 6.17
CA VAL A 48 4.67 5.10 7.46
C VAL A 48 6.03 5.81 7.30
N ALA A 49 6.66 5.68 6.13
CA ALA A 49 7.94 6.31 5.85
C ALA A 49 7.79 7.79 5.43
N CYS A 50 7.09 8.06 4.32
CA CYS A 50 6.98 9.42 3.77
C CYS A 50 5.68 10.16 4.15
N GLY A 51 4.69 9.48 4.72
CA GLY A 51 3.40 10.06 5.07
C GLY A 51 2.43 10.25 3.90
N ALA A 52 2.76 9.80 2.68
CA ALA A 52 1.88 9.91 1.53
C ALA A 52 0.60 9.07 1.70
N ASP A 53 -0.53 9.58 1.21
CA ASP A 53 -1.80 8.85 1.18
C ASP A 53 -1.74 7.76 0.11
N LEU A 54 -1.91 6.50 0.53
CA LEU A 54 -1.78 5.34 -0.37
C LEU A 54 -3.13 4.76 -0.74
N PHE A 55 -4.00 4.52 0.24
CA PHE A 55 -5.27 3.83 0.03
C PHE A 55 -6.38 4.38 0.93
N SER A 56 -7.62 4.42 0.42
CA SER A 56 -8.80 4.68 1.24
C SER A 56 -9.35 3.37 1.81
N SER A 57 -9.84 3.42 3.05
CA SER A 57 -10.64 2.33 3.65
C SER A 57 -11.86 1.94 2.80
N GLU A 58 -12.41 2.86 1.99
CA GLU A 58 -13.54 2.58 1.09
C GLU A 58 -13.16 1.61 -0.02
N HIS A 59 -11.88 1.54 -0.39
CA HIS A 59 -11.39 0.63 -1.41
C HIS A 59 -10.88 -0.69 -0.84
N LYS A 60 -10.97 -0.89 0.48
CA LYS A 60 -10.50 -2.09 1.16
C LYS A 60 -11.49 -3.23 1.01
N PHE A 61 -11.00 -4.42 0.72
CA PHE A 61 -11.81 -5.63 0.64
C PHE A 61 -11.14 -6.81 1.35
N VAL A 62 -11.92 -7.87 1.61
CA VAL A 62 -11.44 -9.11 2.22
C VAL A 62 -11.08 -10.09 1.11
N SER A 63 -9.79 -10.32 0.91
CA SER A 63 -9.26 -11.26 -0.09
C SER A 63 -8.88 -12.62 0.48
N ASN A 64 -8.80 -12.74 1.81
CA ASN A 64 -8.23 -13.90 2.52
C ASN A 64 -6.80 -14.29 2.06
N CYS A 65 -6.04 -13.38 1.45
CA CYS A 65 -4.65 -13.65 1.04
C CYS A 65 -3.62 -13.49 2.18
N GLY A 66 -4.07 -13.05 3.35
CA GLY A 66 -3.21 -12.77 4.51
C GLY A 66 -2.67 -11.34 4.59
N TRP A 67 -3.07 -10.44 3.69
CA TRP A 67 -2.58 -9.06 3.62
C TRP A 67 -3.71 -8.04 3.39
N PRO A 68 -3.53 -6.78 3.82
CA PRO A 68 -4.47 -5.72 3.48
C PRO A 68 -4.61 -5.60 1.95
N SER A 69 -5.84 -5.70 1.45
CA SER A 69 -6.12 -5.71 0.02
C SER A 69 -7.03 -4.54 -0.34
N PHE A 70 -6.67 -3.83 -1.40
CA PHE A 70 -7.38 -2.65 -1.90
C PHE A 70 -7.53 -2.74 -3.41
N PHE A 71 -8.70 -2.36 -3.93
CA PHE A 71 -8.92 -2.40 -5.39
C PHE A 71 -8.52 -1.10 -6.10
N MET A 72 -8.23 -0.03 -5.36
CA MET A 72 -7.84 1.28 -5.89
C MET A 72 -6.84 1.95 -4.95
N ALA A 73 -5.79 2.53 -5.54
CA ALA A 73 -4.81 3.37 -4.86
C ALA A 73 -5.19 4.86 -5.01
N LEU A 74 -4.86 5.67 -4.01
CA LEU A 74 -5.06 7.13 -4.05
C LEU A 74 -3.92 7.86 -4.79
N GLY A 75 -2.75 7.22 -4.92
CA GLY A 75 -1.50 7.84 -5.35
C GLY A 75 -1.03 7.52 -6.77
N THR A 76 -1.92 7.48 -7.78
CA THR A 76 -1.45 7.71 -9.15
C THR A 76 -1.28 9.20 -9.35
N VAL A 77 -0.03 9.62 -9.49
CA VAL A 77 0.38 10.99 -9.83
C VAL A 77 -0.61 11.67 -10.79
N ASP A 78 -1.05 12.86 -10.39
CA ASP A 78 -1.88 13.81 -11.13
C ASP A 78 -3.35 13.41 -11.38
N GLY A 79 -4.23 13.90 -10.51
CA GLY A 79 -5.68 13.73 -10.53
C GLY A 79 -6.42 14.38 -11.71
N MET A 80 -5.78 14.60 -12.87
CA MET A 80 -6.42 15.08 -14.10
C MET A 80 -5.86 14.46 -15.40
N ASN A 81 -5.40 13.21 -15.38
CA ASN A 81 -5.23 12.44 -16.63
C ASN A 81 -5.56 10.96 -16.45
N LEU A 82 -6.80 10.67 -16.05
CA LEU A 82 -7.45 9.39 -16.37
C LEU A 82 -7.71 9.32 -17.89
N ARG A 83 -6.65 9.28 -18.71
CA ARG A 83 -6.76 8.63 -20.02
C ARG A 83 -6.97 7.17 -19.74
N ARG A 84 -8.25 6.76 -19.71
CA ARG A 84 -8.76 5.39 -19.82
C ARG A 84 -7.66 4.37 -20.13
N THR A 85 -6.95 3.91 -19.11
CA THR A 85 -6.31 2.61 -19.17
C THR A 85 -7.36 1.62 -18.70
N TYR A 86 -8.35 1.41 -19.56
CA TYR A 86 -9.08 0.15 -19.50
C TYR A 86 -8.02 -0.93 -19.76
N LEU A 87 -7.78 -1.77 -18.76
CA LEU A 87 -7.11 -3.05 -18.95
C LEU A 87 -7.94 -3.84 -19.99
N GLU A 88 -7.59 -3.73 -21.27
CA GLU A 88 -8.18 -4.56 -22.32
C GLU A 88 -7.61 -5.98 -22.18
N LYS A 89 -8.45 -6.90 -21.71
CA LYS A 89 -8.19 -8.34 -21.84
C LYS A 89 -8.35 -8.71 -23.31
N LYS A 90 -7.27 -8.69 -24.10
CA LYS A 90 -7.27 -9.33 -25.42
C LYS A 90 -7.39 -10.84 -25.25
N THR A 91 -8.62 -11.36 -25.28
CA THR A 91 -8.84 -12.79 -25.53
C THR A 91 -8.50 -13.07 -26.99
N PRO A 92 -7.58 -13.99 -27.31
CA PRO A 92 -7.38 -14.40 -28.69
C PRO A 92 -8.66 -15.10 -29.18
N HIS A 93 -9.25 -14.59 -30.25
CA HIS A 93 -10.19 -15.38 -31.04
C HIS A 93 -9.40 -16.54 -31.65
N MET A 94 -9.69 -17.76 -31.22
CA MET A 94 -9.38 -18.96 -32.01
C MET A 94 -10.15 -18.83 -33.32
N VAL A 95 -9.40 -18.86 -34.43
CA VAL A 95 -9.93 -19.13 -35.78
C VAL A 95 -9.47 -20.54 -36.14
#